data_AF-A0A380ZFM3-F1
#
_entry.id   AF-A0A380ZFM3-F1
#
_cell.length_a   1.000
_cell.length_b   1.000
_cell.length_c   1.000
_cell.angle_alpha   90.00
_cell.angle_beta   90.00
_cell.angle_gamma   90.00
#
_symmetry.space_group_name_H-M   'P 1'
#
loop_
_entity.id
_entity.type
_entity.pdbx_description
1 polymer ?
#
loop_
_entity_poly.entity_id
_entity_poly.type
_entity_poly.pdbx_seq_one_letter_code
_entity_poly.pdbx_strand_id
1 'polypeptide(L)'
;MFANIDKVVEELRQNKFAHISPEKINIRAHEITDLAQLKRSWDYLPIDPYMKKGDSYRRRCFGKFIVDIANKTIDFVEDNCFFQSSEINNYAGGIERKLPKISDAISSNIILHKIIKNTLNTFLIYKNKESKVWDVFVHQFRIESKKGIQGNPT
;
A
#
# COMPACT_ATOMS: atom_id res chain seq x y z
N MET A 1 5.96 -15.84 -1.45
CA MET A 1 4.63 -16.06 -2.06
C MET A 1 3.65 -16.33 -0.93
N PHE A 2 2.39 -15.89 -1.03
CA PHE A 2 1.39 -16.25 -0.03
C PHE A 2 1.19 -17.77 -0.02
N ALA A 3 0.98 -18.36 1.16
CA ALA A 3 0.56 -19.75 1.24
C ALA A 3 -0.83 -19.92 0.59
N ASN A 4 -1.03 -21.00 -0.15
CA ASN A 4 -2.29 -21.34 -0.87
C ASN A 4 -2.75 -20.27 -1.87
N ILE A 5 -1.82 -19.77 -2.70
CA ILE A 5 -2.10 -18.73 -3.70
C ILE A 5 -3.22 -19.10 -4.68
N ASP A 6 -3.34 -20.38 -5.08
CA ASP A 6 -4.38 -20.83 -6.01
C ASP A 6 -5.78 -20.63 -5.44
N LYS A 7 -5.96 -20.93 -4.14
CA LYS A 7 -7.22 -20.67 -3.43
C LYS A 7 -7.53 -19.18 -3.34
N VAL A 8 -6.51 -18.35 -3.10
CA VAL A 8 -6.67 -16.87 -3.09
C VAL A 8 -7.11 -16.38 -4.48
N VAL A 9 -6.55 -16.92 -5.55
CA VAL A 9 -6.92 -16.58 -6.93
C VAL A 9 -8.34 -17.05 -7.26
N GLU A 10 -8.74 -18.23 -6.80
CA GLU A 10 -10.10 -18.74 -6.96
C GLU A 10 -11.13 -17.83 -6.27
N GLU A 11 -10.89 -17.48 -5.00
CA GLU A 11 -11.73 -16.52 -4.26
C GLU A 11 -11.83 -15.17 -5.00
N LEU A 12 -10.71 -14.65 -5.54
CA LEU A 12 -10.72 -13.42 -6.35
C LEU A 12 -11.57 -13.58 -7.63
N ARG A 13 -11.52 -14.72 -8.32
CA ARG A 13 -12.32 -14.96 -9.53
C ARG A 13 -13.81 -15.00 -9.23
N GLN A 14 -14.19 -15.69 -8.15
CA GLN A 14 -15.58 -15.88 -7.74
C GLN A 14 -16.16 -14.60 -7.13
N ASN A 15 -15.47 -13.99 -6.18
CA ASN A 15 -16.01 -12.94 -5.31
C ASN A 15 -15.53 -11.54 -5.65
N LYS A 16 -14.52 -11.40 -6.52
CA LYS A 16 -13.81 -10.13 -6.82
C LYS A 16 -13.02 -9.55 -5.64
N PHE A 17 -12.95 -10.27 -4.52
CA PHE A 17 -12.08 -10.01 -3.37
C PHE A 17 -11.64 -11.35 -2.75
N ALA A 18 -10.59 -11.33 -1.93
CA ALA A 18 -10.14 -12.48 -1.16
C ALA A 18 -9.58 -12.04 0.20
N HIS A 19 -9.78 -12.88 1.23
CA HIS A 19 -9.25 -12.62 2.56
C HIS A 19 -7.95 -13.42 2.79
N ILE A 20 -6.88 -12.68 3.07
CA ILE A 20 -5.56 -13.24 3.35
C ILE A 20 -5.27 -13.07 4.83
N SER A 21 -5.25 -14.17 5.56
CA SER A 21 -4.92 -14.20 6.98
C SER A 21 -3.42 -13.97 7.20
N PRO A 22 -3.01 -13.38 8.34
CA PRO A 22 -1.62 -12.93 8.56
C PRO A 22 -0.59 -14.07 8.47
N GLU A 23 -0.95 -15.30 8.87
CA GLU A 23 -0.10 -16.48 8.76
C GLU A 23 0.29 -16.81 7.32
N LYS A 24 -0.54 -16.43 6.32
CA LYS A 24 -0.23 -16.64 4.90
C LYS A 24 0.87 -15.71 4.38
N ILE A 25 1.18 -14.61 5.10
CA ILE A 25 2.33 -13.74 4.78
C ILE A 25 3.65 -14.46 5.06
N ASN A 26 3.64 -15.46 5.97
CA ASN A 26 4.78 -16.29 6.35
C ASN A 26 6.01 -15.49 6.80
N ILE A 27 5.91 -14.86 7.98
CA ILE A 27 7.01 -14.09 8.57
C ILE A 27 8.05 -15.03 9.17
N ARG A 28 9.32 -14.88 8.77
CA ARG A 28 10.45 -15.66 9.27
C ARG A 28 11.08 -14.98 10.48
N ALA A 29 11.80 -15.76 11.30
CA ALA A 29 12.43 -15.25 12.51
C ALA A 29 13.35 -14.03 12.27
N HIS A 30 14.13 -14.04 11.20
CA HIS A 30 15.02 -12.91 10.85
C HIS A 30 14.28 -11.66 10.33
N GLU A 31 12.99 -11.76 10.00
CA GLU A 31 12.18 -10.65 9.46
C GLU A 31 11.33 -9.98 10.57
N ILE A 32 11.40 -10.45 11.82
CA ILE A 32 10.60 -9.91 12.93
C ILE A 32 10.94 -8.44 13.21
N THR A 33 12.22 -8.08 13.10
CA THR A 33 12.68 -6.70 13.28
C THR A 33 12.10 -5.77 12.20
N ASP A 34 12.14 -6.18 10.93
CA ASP A 34 11.51 -5.44 9.83
C ASP A 34 10.01 -5.31 10.00
N LEU A 35 9.34 -6.35 10.49
CA LEU A 35 7.91 -6.30 10.80
C LEU A 35 7.63 -5.27 11.91
N ALA A 36 8.43 -5.25 12.97
CA ALA A 36 8.30 -4.29 14.06
C ALA A 36 8.56 -2.86 13.58
N GLN A 37 9.59 -2.65 12.75
CA GLN A 37 9.91 -1.36 12.15
C GLN A 37 8.77 -0.87 11.25
N LEU A 38 8.24 -1.74 10.38
CA LEU A 38 7.11 -1.42 9.52
C LEU A 38 5.88 -1.02 10.35
N LYS A 39 5.54 -1.78 11.39
CA LYS A 39 4.43 -1.45 12.29
C LYS A 39 4.62 -0.08 12.96
N ARG A 40 5.82 0.20 13.46
CA ARG A 40 6.14 1.44 14.17
C ARG A 40 6.10 2.67 13.24
N SER A 41 6.23 2.51 11.92
CA SER A 41 6.18 3.64 10.99
C SER A 41 4.86 4.41 11.04
N TRP A 42 3.76 3.75 11.44
CA TRP A 42 2.46 4.40 11.62
C TRP A 42 2.47 5.47 12.72
N ASP A 43 3.34 5.37 13.73
CA ASP A 43 3.48 6.32 14.84
C ASP A 43 4.10 7.65 14.41
N TYR A 44 4.78 7.66 13.26
CA TYR A 44 5.50 8.83 12.75
C TYR A 44 4.87 9.40 11.48
N LEU A 45 3.65 8.98 11.13
CA LEU A 45 2.98 9.52 9.95
C LEU A 45 2.69 11.02 10.12
N PRO A 46 3.06 11.84 9.12
CA PRO A 46 2.74 13.27 9.13
C PRO A 46 1.26 13.50 8.88
N ILE A 47 0.76 14.66 9.31
CA ILE A 47 -0.60 15.12 9.02
C ILE A 47 -0.77 15.22 7.50
N ASP A 48 -1.91 14.78 6.98
CA ASP A 48 -2.21 14.92 5.55
C ASP A 48 -2.39 16.40 5.18
N PRO A 49 -1.52 16.97 4.30
CA PRO A 49 -1.57 18.39 3.95
C PRO A 49 -2.78 18.76 3.08
N TYR A 50 -3.52 17.77 2.55
CA TYR A 50 -4.69 17.98 1.70
C TYR A 50 -6.02 17.75 2.42
N MET A 51 -6.02 17.83 3.76
CA MET A 51 -7.24 17.79 4.56
C MET A 51 -8.01 19.11 4.48
N LYS A 52 -9.34 19.05 4.63
CA LYS A 52 -10.17 20.25 4.71
C LYS A 52 -9.77 21.06 5.95
N LYS A 53 -9.91 22.38 5.87
CA LYS A 53 -9.61 23.30 6.98
C LYS A 53 -10.43 22.89 8.22
N GLY A 54 -9.73 22.63 9.33
CA GLY A 54 -10.32 22.16 10.59
C GLY A 54 -10.19 20.65 10.83
N ASP A 55 -9.92 19.87 9.78
CA ASP A 55 -9.71 18.43 9.91
C ASP A 55 -8.24 18.11 10.20
N SER A 56 -8.01 17.25 11.19
CA SER A 56 -6.67 16.78 11.56
C SER A 56 -6.60 15.27 11.84
N TYR A 57 -7.66 14.54 11.48
CA TYR A 57 -7.80 13.13 11.84
C TYR A 57 -7.04 12.18 10.92
N ARG A 58 -6.56 12.62 9.75
CA ARG A 58 -5.83 11.77 8.80
C ARG A 58 -4.35 12.12 8.77
N ARG A 59 -3.53 11.12 9.06
CA ARG A 59 -2.10 11.12 8.81
C ARG A 59 -1.79 10.17 7.68
N ARG A 60 -0.87 10.54 6.80
CA ARG A 60 -0.52 9.70 5.66
C ARG A 60 0.87 9.96 5.13
N CYS A 61 1.41 8.95 4.47
CA CYS A 61 2.51 9.10 3.55
C CYS A 61 2.28 8.22 2.31
N PHE A 62 3.14 8.40 1.32
CA PHE A 62 3.03 7.80 0.01
C PHE A 62 4.39 7.31 -0.47
N GLY A 63 4.39 6.17 -1.14
CA GLY A 63 5.55 5.69 -1.89
C GLY A 63 5.12 5.14 -3.24
N LYS A 64 5.93 5.41 -4.26
CA LYS A 64 5.81 4.80 -5.59
C LYS A 64 6.97 3.82 -5.76
N PHE A 65 6.65 2.64 -6.26
CA PHE A 65 7.64 1.62 -6.61
C PHE A 65 7.43 1.18 -8.05
N ILE A 66 8.52 0.94 -8.76
CA ILE A 66 8.52 0.22 -10.04
C ILE A 66 8.94 -1.20 -9.73
N VAL A 67 8.07 -2.16 -10.03
CA VAL A 67 8.36 -3.58 -9.81
C VAL A 67 8.54 -4.27 -11.14
N ASP A 68 9.77 -4.71 -11.42
CA ASP A 68 10.09 -5.56 -12.56
C ASP A 68 10.07 -7.03 -12.14
N ILE A 69 9.05 -7.74 -12.59
CA ILE A 69 8.85 -9.16 -12.31
C ILE A 69 9.87 -10.03 -13.03
N ALA A 70 10.28 -9.65 -14.24
CA ALA A 70 11.22 -10.42 -15.05
C ALA A 70 12.63 -10.33 -14.44
N ASN A 71 13.05 -9.13 -14.03
CA ASN A 71 14.36 -8.87 -13.43
C ASN A 71 14.36 -9.01 -11.89
N LYS A 72 13.20 -9.25 -11.28
CA LYS A 72 12.99 -9.41 -9.82
C LYS A 72 13.41 -8.17 -9.00
N THR A 73 13.30 -6.97 -9.56
CA THR A 73 13.63 -5.71 -8.89
C THR A 73 12.40 -5.04 -8.28
N ILE A 74 12.63 -4.26 -7.23
CA ILE A 74 11.65 -3.34 -6.64
C ILE A 74 12.39 -2.04 -6.40
N ASP A 75 12.11 -1.06 -7.24
CA ASP A 75 12.82 0.21 -7.25
C ASP A 75 11.91 1.29 -6.69
N PHE A 76 12.34 1.93 -5.60
CA PHE A 76 11.62 3.07 -5.03
C PHE A 76 11.80 4.30 -5.94
N VAL A 77 10.70 4.96 -6.25
CA VAL A 77 10.69 6.18 -7.05
C VAL A 77 10.64 7.37 -6.12
N GLU A 78 11.63 8.25 -6.24
CA GLU A 78 11.74 9.43 -5.39
C GLU A 78 10.57 10.41 -5.61
N ASP A 79 9.94 10.40 -6.78
CA ASP A 79 8.76 11.21 -7.05
C ASP A 79 7.56 10.79 -6.16
N ASN A 80 7.01 11.77 -5.45
CA ASN A 80 5.89 11.64 -4.54
C ASN A 80 4.65 12.41 -4.98
N CYS A 81 4.62 12.83 -6.24
CA CYS A 81 3.42 13.31 -6.89
C CYS A 81 2.46 12.13 -7.09
N PHE A 82 1.27 12.27 -6.51
CA PHE A 82 0.17 11.36 -6.68
C PHE A 82 -0.97 12.09 -7.40
N PHE A 83 -1.34 11.57 -8.56
CA PHE A 83 -2.50 12.02 -9.32
C PHE A 83 -3.57 10.92 -9.34
N GLN A 84 -4.81 11.33 -9.12
CA GLN A 84 -5.97 10.48 -9.27
C GLN A 84 -7.02 11.29 -10.02
N SER A 85 -7.59 10.74 -11.10
CA SER A 85 -8.60 11.47 -11.88
C SER A 85 -9.85 11.75 -11.05
N SER A 86 -10.59 12.80 -11.42
CA SER A 86 -11.90 13.12 -10.83
C SER A 86 -12.90 11.97 -11.00
N GLU A 87 -12.83 11.23 -12.12
CA GLU A 87 -13.65 10.04 -12.38
C GLU A 87 -13.47 8.92 -11.33
N ILE A 88 -12.25 8.76 -10.80
CA ILE A 88 -11.95 7.73 -9.80
C ILE A 88 -12.23 8.25 -8.38
N ASN A 89 -12.03 9.54 -8.14
CA ASN A 89 -12.24 10.15 -6.83
C ASN A 89 -13.03 11.45 -6.97
N ASN A 90 -14.36 11.37 -6.86
CA ASN A 90 -15.21 12.56 -6.98
C ASN A 90 -15.00 13.57 -5.83
N TYR A 91 -14.47 13.12 -4.68
CA TYR A 91 -14.23 13.99 -3.52
C TYR A 91 -12.99 14.87 -3.69
N ALA A 92 -11.93 14.33 -4.30
CA ALA A 92 -10.63 14.98 -4.34
C ALA A 92 -9.81 14.68 -5.63
N GLY A 93 -10.38 14.10 -6.67
CA GLY A 93 -9.67 13.79 -7.90
C GLY A 93 -9.43 15.02 -8.78
N GLY A 94 -8.62 14.87 -9.82
CA GLY A 94 -8.24 15.92 -10.77
C GLY A 94 -7.12 16.84 -10.28
N ILE A 95 -6.50 16.54 -9.14
CA ILE A 95 -5.44 17.36 -8.53
C ILE A 95 -4.20 16.49 -8.31
N GLU A 96 -3.05 16.98 -8.76
CA GLU A 96 -1.75 16.42 -8.42
C GLU A 96 -1.37 16.78 -6.97
N ARG A 97 -1.02 15.77 -6.18
CA ARG A 97 -0.68 15.92 -4.77
C ARG A 97 0.75 15.53 -4.52
N LYS A 98 1.54 16.44 -3.97
CA LYS A 98 2.85 16.14 -3.42
C LYS A 98 2.68 15.64 -1.99
N LEU A 99 2.53 14.32 -1.83
CA LEU A 99 2.27 13.70 -0.53
C LEU A 99 3.55 13.49 0.27
N PRO A 100 3.51 13.52 1.61
CA PRO A 100 4.68 13.16 2.40
C PRO A 100 5.19 11.76 2.02
N LYS A 101 6.51 11.59 1.91
CA LYS A 101 7.11 10.33 1.46
C LYS A 101 7.14 9.29 2.57
N ILE A 102 7.05 8.01 2.20
CA ILE A 102 7.56 6.95 3.08
C ILE A 102 9.04 7.21 3.35
N SER A 103 9.51 6.93 4.57
CA SER A 103 10.93 7.07 4.91
C SER A 103 11.79 6.03 4.19
N ASP A 104 13.07 6.31 3.96
CA ASP A 104 14.02 5.37 3.34
C ASP A 104 14.05 4.00 4.01
N ALA A 105 14.03 3.97 5.35
CA ALA A 105 13.98 2.71 6.11
C ALA A 105 12.76 1.85 5.77
N ILE A 106 11.64 2.47 5.41
CA ILE A 106 10.40 1.80 5.03
C ILE A 106 10.37 1.49 3.54
N SER A 107 10.95 2.34 2.68
CA SER A 107 11.06 2.06 1.26
C SER A 107 11.94 0.83 0.98
N SER A 108 12.93 0.54 1.83
CA SER A 108 13.75 -0.67 1.76
C SER A 108 13.31 -1.82 2.67
N ASN A 109 12.15 -1.73 3.34
CA ASN A 109 11.74 -2.70 4.35
C ASN A 109 11.37 -4.06 3.73
N ILE A 110 11.94 -5.14 4.29
CA ILE A 110 11.80 -6.50 3.74
C ILE A 110 10.33 -6.97 3.76
N ILE A 111 9.58 -6.64 4.81
CA ILE A 111 8.17 -7.04 4.92
C ILE A 111 7.32 -6.29 3.92
N LEU A 112 7.55 -4.98 3.72
CA LEU A 112 6.84 -4.22 2.69
C LEU A 112 7.07 -4.83 1.30
N HIS A 113 8.33 -5.09 0.94
CA HIS A 113 8.69 -5.70 -0.33
C HIS A 113 8.05 -7.08 -0.49
N LYS A 114 7.99 -7.88 0.58
CA LYS A 114 7.34 -9.18 0.59
C LYS A 114 5.83 -9.08 0.35
N ILE A 115 5.16 -8.10 0.95
CA ILE A 115 3.74 -7.81 0.70
C ILE A 115 3.54 -7.44 -0.77
N ILE A 116 4.35 -6.53 -1.31
CA ILE A 116 4.29 -6.10 -2.72
C ILE A 116 4.44 -7.31 -3.66
N LYS A 117 5.50 -8.10 -3.50
CA LYS A 117 5.77 -9.28 -4.33
C LYS A 117 4.65 -10.31 -4.27
N ASN A 118 4.17 -10.62 -3.07
CA ASN A 118 3.12 -11.61 -2.89
C ASN A 118 1.79 -11.15 -3.54
N THR A 119 1.43 -9.89 -3.37
CA THR A 119 0.23 -9.30 -3.98
C THR A 119 0.30 -9.30 -5.50
N LEU A 120 1.42 -8.87 -6.09
CA LEU A 120 1.59 -8.86 -7.55
C LEU A 120 1.56 -10.28 -8.14
N ASN A 121 2.22 -11.25 -7.51
CA ASN A 121 2.17 -12.65 -7.95
C ASN A 121 0.73 -13.17 -8.00
N THR A 122 -0.10 -12.84 -7.01
CA THR A 122 -1.53 -13.19 -7.02
C THR A 122 -2.25 -12.57 -8.22
N PHE A 123 -2.00 -11.29 -8.51
CA PHE A 123 -2.64 -10.60 -9.64
C PHE A 123 -2.17 -11.09 -11.02
N LEU A 124 -0.91 -11.51 -11.15
CA LEU A 124 -0.39 -12.11 -12.38
C LEU A 124 -1.14 -13.40 -12.71
N ILE A 125 -1.29 -14.30 -11.73
CA ILE A 125 -2.03 -15.55 -11.88
C ILE A 125 -3.53 -15.26 -12.12
N TYR A 126 -4.10 -14.28 -11.41
CA TYR A 126 -5.49 -13.89 -11.56
C TYR A 126 -5.80 -13.36 -12.97
N LYS A 127 -5.00 -12.42 -13.48
CA LYS A 127 -5.23 -11.78 -14.78
C LYS A 127 -4.81 -12.64 -15.97
N ASN A 128 -4.03 -13.71 -15.75
CA ASN A 128 -3.37 -14.47 -16.81
C ASN A 128 -2.62 -13.54 -17.80
N LYS A 129 -1.90 -12.55 -17.26
CA LYS A 129 -1.21 -11.50 -18.03
C LYS A 129 0.30 -11.54 -17.77
N GLU A 130 1.06 -11.21 -18.80
CA GLU A 130 2.52 -11.15 -18.80
C GLU A 130 3.10 -9.75 -18.52
N SER A 131 2.34 -8.81 -17.94
CA SER A 131 2.88 -7.48 -17.63
C SER A 131 4.13 -7.62 -16.76
N LYS A 132 5.28 -7.28 -17.33
CA LYS A 132 6.61 -7.50 -16.73
C LYS A 132 6.96 -6.40 -15.72
N VAL A 133 6.42 -5.20 -15.92
CA VAL A 133 6.71 -4.02 -15.08
C VAL A 133 5.40 -3.45 -14.55
N TRP A 134 5.38 -3.11 -13.26
CA TRP A 134 4.22 -2.57 -12.55
C TRP A 134 4.57 -1.31 -11.78
N ASP A 135 3.76 -0.26 -11.95
CA ASP A 135 3.69 0.83 -10.98
C ASP A 135 2.91 0.35 -9.74
N VAL A 136 3.55 0.41 -8.58
CA VAL A 136 2.95 0.07 -7.29
C VAL A 136 2.93 1.30 -6.40
N PHE A 137 1.73 1.71 -6.02
CA PHE A 137 1.50 2.81 -5.11
C PHE A 137 1.21 2.28 -3.71
N VAL A 138 2.05 2.66 -2.75
CA VAL A 138 1.91 2.33 -1.33
C VAL A 138 1.39 3.55 -0.61
N HIS A 139 0.20 3.42 -0.02
CA HIS A 139 -0.40 4.44 0.82
C HIS A 139 -0.45 3.95 2.26
N GLN A 140 0.24 4.65 3.17
CA GLN A 140 0.04 4.44 4.60
C GLN A 140 -0.94 5.50 5.10
N PHE A 141 -1.98 5.05 5.80
CA PHE A 141 -2.95 5.93 6.45
C PHE A 141 -3.06 5.57 7.93
N ARG A 142 -3.17 6.60 8.78
CA ARG A 142 -3.67 6.51 10.15
C ARG A 142 -4.83 7.48 10.29
N ILE A 143 -5.98 6.95 10.68
CA ILE A 143 -7.18 7.72 11.00
C ILE A 143 -7.31 7.76 12.52
N GLU A 144 -7.27 8.95 13.09
CA GLU A 144 -7.37 9.19 14.53
C GLU A 144 -8.79 9.63 14.87
N SER A 145 -9.48 8.82 15.66
CA SER A 145 -10.78 9.22 16.22
C SER A 145 -10.57 10.19 17.38
N LYS A 146 -11.42 11.22 17.45
CA LYS A 146 -11.47 12.17 18.56
C LYS A 146 -12.91 12.26 19.05
N LYS A 147 -13.10 12.30 20.37
CA LYS A 147 -14.43 12.48 20.97
C LYS A 147 -15.07 13.75 20.40
N GLY A 148 -16.30 13.66 19.93
CA GLY A 148 -17.05 14.79 19.36
C GLY A 148 -16.75 15.10 17.89
N ILE A 149 -15.86 14.36 17.22
CA ILE A 149 -15.62 14.49 15.77
C ILE A 149 -16.29 13.31 15.06
N GLN A 150 -17.22 13.61 14.14
CA GLN A 150 -17.84 12.60 13.28
C GLN A 150 -16.84 12.11 12.24
N GLY A 151 -16.70 10.79 12.12
CA GLY A 151 -15.93 10.17 11.04
C GLY A 151 -16.71 10.23 9.73
N ASN A 152 -16.12 10.83 8.71
CA ASN A 152 -16.70 10.91 7.36
C ASN A 152 -15.78 10.21 6.34
N PRO A 153 -15.65 8.88 6.38
CA PRO A 153 -14.95 8.16 5.32
C PRO A 153 -15.70 8.34 4.00
N THR A 154 -14.97 8.71 2.94
CA THR A 154 -15.48 8.89 1.56
C THR A 154 -15.28 7.64 0.74
#